data_AF-A0A2V3UE92-F1
#
_entry.id   AF-A0A2V3UE92-F1
#
_cell.length_a   1.000
_cell.length_b   1.000
_cell.length_c   1.000
_cell.angle_alpha   90.00
_cell.angle_beta   90.00
_cell.angle_gamma   90.00
#
_symmetry.space_group_name_H-M   'P 1'
#
loop_
_entity.id
_entity.type
_entity.pdbx_description
1 polymer ?
#
loop_
_entity_poly.entity_id
_entity_poly.type
_entity_poly.pdbx_seq_one_letter_code
_entity_poly.pdbx_strand_id
1 'polypeptide(L)' 'MSAPVLTVTPADGLIDLPRRIVVAGLKPDELVSITAHTRRRGVLDFLASCAKA' A
#
# COMPACT_ATOMS: atom_id res chain seq x y z
N MET A 1 -12.88 16.58 6.59
CA MET A 1 -12.63 15.20 6.13
C MET A 1 -11.18 14.90 6.42
N SER A 2 -10.90 13.82 7.14
CA SER A 2 -9.52 13.35 7.32
C SER A 2 -9.18 12.51 6.10
N ALA A 3 -8.16 12.88 5.34
CA ALA A 3 -7.71 12.10 4.20
C ALA A 3 -6.72 11.04 4.70
N PRO A 4 -6.81 9.78 4.23
CA PRO A 4 -5.84 8.76 4.60
C PRO A 4 -4.45 9.14 4.09
N VAL A 5 -3.45 9.02 4.95
CA VAL A 5 -2.05 9.25 4.63
C VAL A 5 -1.37 7.89 4.49
N LEU A 6 -0.86 7.59 3.29
CA LEU A 6 -0.08 6.40 2.99
C LEU A 6 1.41 6.72 3.03
N THR A 7 2.18 5.94 3.77
CA THR A 7 3.65 6.01 3.78
C THR A 7 4.24 4.63 3.55
N VAL A 8 5.22 4.54 2.65
CA VAL A 8 5.96 3.32 2.33
C VAL A 8 7.45 3.57 2.52
N THR A 9 8.14 2.74 3.29
CA THR A 9 9.58 2.92 3.58
C THR A 9 10.35 1.60 3.49
N PRO A 10 11.45 1.54 2.69
CA PRO A 10 11.85 2.53 1.69
C PRO A 10 10.88 2.55 0.50
N ALA A 11 10.62 3.73 -0.09
CA ALA A 11 9.78 3.86 -1.27
C ALA A 11 10.44 3.16 -2.48
N ASP A 12 11.70 3.50 -2.74
CA ASP A 12 12.47 3.02 -3.89
C ASP A 12 13.48 1.91 -3.52
N GLY A 13 13.12 1.06 -2.55
CA GLY A 13 13.96 -0.08 -2.18
C GLY A 13 14.11 -1.11 -3.31
N LEU A 14 15.09 -2.00 -3.18
CA LEU A 14 15.16 -3.21 -4.01
C LEU A 14 13.93 -4.11 -3.74
N ILE A 15 13.57 -4.95 -4.71
CA ILE A 15 12.41 -5.85 -4.57
C ILE A 15 12.60 -6.88 -3.46
N ASP A 16 13.84 -7.33 -3.24
CA ASP A 16 14.20 -8.34 -2.25
C ASP A 16 14.28 -7.80 -0.82
N LEU A 17 14.12 -6.49 -0.63
CA LEU A 17 14.14 -5.85 0.68
C LEU A 17 12.70 -5.59 1.17
N PRO A 18 12.41 -5.89 2.45
CA PRO A 18 11.10 -5.65 3.02
C PRO A 18 10.77 -4.16 3.05
N ARG A 19 9.47 -3.83 2.93
CA ARG A 19 8.94 -2.47 3.03
C ARG A 19 7.96 -2.38 4.18
N ARG A 20 8.04 -1.29 4.94
CA ARG A 20 7.03 -0.93 5.94
C ARG A 20 5.99 -0.05 5.28
N ILE A 21 4.73 -0.51 5.28
CA ILE A 21 3.57 0.24 4.78
C ILE A 21 2.75 0.70 5.98
N VAL A 22 2.44 2.00 6.04
CA VAL A 22 1.62 2.61 7.09
C VAL A 22 0.49 3.40 6.45
N VAL A 23 -0.73 3.16 6.92
CA VAL A 23 -1.90 4.00 6.63
C VAL A 23 -2.31 4.69 7.91
N ALA A 24 -2.43 6.01 7.89
CA ALA A 24 -2.77 6.85 9.04
C ALA A 24 -3.84 7.88 8.67
N GLY A 25 -4.36 8.60 9.67
CA GLY A 25 -5.41 9.62 9.46
C GLY A 25 -6.81 9.04 9.25
N LEU A 26 -6.99 7.73 9.40
CA LEU A 26 -8.29 7.08 9.44
C LEU A 26 -8.94 7.25 10.81
N LYS A 27 -10.27 7.23 10.86
CA LYS A 27 -11.00 7.10 12.13
C LYS A 27 -10.78 5.68 12.70
N PRO A 28 -10.90 5.51 14.03
CA PRO A 28 -11.00 4.17 14.62
C PRO A 28 -12.11 3.36 13.93
N ASP A 29 -11.85 2.06 13.75
CA ASP A 29 -12.76 1.09 13.11
C ASP A 29 -13.16 1.41 11.66
N GLU A 30 -12.45 2.33 11.01
CA GLU A 30 -12.65 2.62 9.59
C GLU A 30 -12.02 1.51 8.73
N LEU A 31 -12.86 0.86 7.93
CA LEU A 31 -12.44 -0.19 7.00
C LEU A 31 -11.52 0.38 5.92
N VAL A 32 -10.39 -0.28 5.71
CA VAL A 32 -9.42 0.11 4.68
C VAL A 32 -9.02 -1.10 3.84
N SER A 33 -8.95 -0.88 2.53
CA SER A 33 -8.41 -1.82 1.55
C SER A 33 -7.11 -1.25 0.98
N ILE A 34 -6.09 -2.10 0.90
CA ILE A 34 -4.80 -1.77 0.28
C ILE A 34 -4.63 -2.68 -0.93
N THR A 35 -4.41 -2.08 -2.10
CA THR A 35 -4.12 -2.80 -3.34
C THR A 35 -2.75 -2.39 -3.88
N ALA A 36 -1.90 -3.37 -4.16
CA ALA A 36 -0.58 -3.16 -4.76
C ALA A 36 -0.61 -3.60 -6.23
N HIS A 37 -0.19 -2.70 -7.13
CA HIS A 37 -0.13 -2.93 -8.57
C HIS A 37 1.32 -2.89 -9.03
N THR A 38 1.84 -4.01 -9.53
CA THR A 38 3.19 -4.03 -10.12
C THR A 38 3.06 -3.94 -11.64
N ARG A 39 3.61 -2.89 -12.23
CA ARG A 39 3.75 -2.78 -13.69
C ARG A 39 5.19 -3.05 -14.09
N ARG A 40 5.41 -3.97 -15.02
CA ARG A 40 6.73 -4.23 -15.58
C ARG A 40 6.62 -4.24 -17.09
N ARG A 41 7.54 -3.49 -17.74
CA ARG A 41 7.52 -3.22 -19.19
C ARG A 41 6.17 -2.65 -19.71
N GLY A 42 5.45 -1.89 -18.89
CA GLY A 42 4.18 -1.26 -19.27
C GLY A 42 2.95 -2.15 -19.13
N VAL A 43 3.11 -3.43 -18.78
CA VAL A 43 1.99 -4.36 -18.54
C VAL A 43 1.77 -4.49 -17.03
N LEU A 44 0.51 -4.66 -16.62
CA LEU A 44 0.19 -5.03 -15.24
C LEU A 44 0.57 -6.50 -15.04
N ASP A 45 1.58 -6.74 -14.21
CA ASP A 45 2.15 -8.08 -14.04
C ASP A 45 1.57 -8.78 -12.80
N PHE A 46 1.36 -8.05 -11.69
CA PHE A 46 0.87 -8.64 -10.44
C PHE A 46 -0.06 -7.69 -9.69
N LEU A 47 -1.11 -8.26 -9.09
CA LEU A 47 -2.02 -7.59 -8.18
C LEU A 47 -2.07 -8.36 -6.85
N ALA A 48 -1.99 -7.62 -5.75
CA ALA A 48 -2.21 -8.14 -4.41
C ALA A 48 -3.16 -7.20 -3.66
N SER A 49 -4.09 -7.76 -2.88
CA SER A 49 -4.99 -7.00 -2.04
C SER A 49 -5.01 -7.54 -0.62
N CYS A 50 -5.13 -6.63 0.35
CA CYS A 50 -5.46 -6.98 1.71
C CYS A 50 -6.47 -5.98 2.27
N ALA A 51 -7.35 -6.46 3.12
CA ALA A 51 -8.31 -5.65 3.85
C ALA A 51 -8.00 -5.79 5.34
N LYS A 52 -8.04 -4.67 6.07
CA LYS A 52 -8.08 -4.70 7.52
C LYS A 52 -9.53 -4.45 7.94
N ALA A 53 -10.13 -5.49 8.51
CA ALA A 53 -11.42 -5.43 9.18
C ALA A 53 -11.28 -4.84 10.58
#